data_AF-A0A962XTJ5-F1
#
_entry.id   AF-A0A962XTJ5-F1
#
_cell.length_a   1.000
_cell.length_b   1.000
_cell.length_c   1.000
_cell.angle_alpha   90.00
_cell.angle_beta   90.00
_cell.angle_gamma   90.00
#
_symmetry.space_group_name_H-M   'P 1'
#
loop_
_entity.id
_entity.type
_entity.pdbx_description
1 polymer ?
#
loop_
_entity_poly.entity_id
_entity_poly.type
_entity_poly.pdbx_seq_one_letter_code
_entity_poly.pdbx_strand_id
1 'polypeptide(L)' 'MEQSLRLDGYDRRILDVLQREGRISNQELADRIGLSPSP' A
#
# COMPACT_ATOMS: atom_id res chain seq x y z
N MET A 1 -1.96 -25.89 5.38
CA MET A 1 -2.45 -24.77 6.20
C MET A 1 -2.23 -23.50 5.41
N GLU A 2 -3.28 -22.91 4.82
CA GLU A 2 -3.18 -21.54 4.31
C GLU A 2 -3.10 -20.61 5.53
N GLN A 3 -1.98 -19.92 5.69
CA GLN A 3 -1.92 -18.80 6.61
C GLN A 3 -2.73 -17.67 5.97
N SER A 4 -3.90 -17.34 6.52
CA SER A 4 -4.65 -16.16 6.10
C SER A 4 -3.81 -14.92 6.44
N LEU A 5 -3.22 -14.31 5.42
CA LEU A 5 -2.62 -12.98 5.51
C LEU A 5 -3.71 -11.99 5.94
N ARG A 6 -3.71 -11.60 7.21
CA ARG A 6 -4.56 -10.51 7.67
C ARG A 6 -3.98 -9.21 7.14
N LEU A 7 -4.70 -8.61 6.19
CA LEU A 7 -4.40 -7.25 5.73
C LEU A 7 -4.50 -6.29 6.91
N ASP A 8 -3.39 -5.63 7.20
CA ASP A 8 -3.33 -4.61 8.23
C ASP A 8 -3.89 -3.26 7.71
N GLY A 9 -3.76 -2.22 8.54
CA GLY A 9 -4.26 -0.89 8.18
C GLY A 9 -3.52 -0.26 7.00
N TYR A 10 -2.23 -0.53 6.84
CA TYR A 10 -1.43 -0.02 5.73
C TYR A 10 -1.74 -0.77 4.45
N ASP A 11 -1.87 -2.09 4.51
CA ASP A 11 -2.23 -2.90 3.34
C ASP A 11 -3.53 -2.40 2.70
N ARG A 12 -4.55 -2.11 3.52
CA ARG A 12 -5.82 -1.55 3.03
C ARG A 12 -5.67 -0.18 2.38
N ARG A 13 -4.83 0.69 2.95
CA ARG A 13 -4.57 2.03 2.38
C ARG A 13 -3.80 1.94 1.07
N ILE A 14 -2.83 1.03 0.97
CA ILE A 14 -2.10 0.75 -0.26
C ILE A 14 -3.07 0.31 -1.35
N LEU A 15 -3.94 -0.67 -1.06
CA LEU A 15 -4.93 -1.16 -2.00
C LEU A 15 -5.92 -0.06 -2.43
N ASP A 16 -6.39 0.78 -1.51
CA ASP A 16 -7.29 1.90 -1.83
C ASP A 16 -6.65 2.92 -2.79
N VAL A 17 -5.37 3.27 -2.59
CA VAL A 17 -4.65 4.18 -3.47
C VAL A 17 -4.40 3.53 -4.83
N LEU A 18 -3.91 2.29 -4.88
CA LEU A 18 -3.61 1.59 -6.13
C LEU A 18 -4.86 1.34 -6.99
N GLN A 19 -6.00 1.04 -6.37
CA GLN A 19 -7.27 0.85 -7.08
C GLN A 19 -7.76 2.15 -7.72
N ARG A 20 -7.51 3.30 -7.09
CA ARG A 20 -7.86 4.62 -7.65
C ARG A 20 -6.84 5.11 -8.67
N GLU A 21 -5.57 4.81 -8.45
CA GLU A 21 -4.44 5.32 -9.22
C GLU A 21 -3.38 4.25 -9.46
N GLY A 22 -3.64 3.36 -10.43
CA GLY A 22 -2.74 2.25 -10.73
C GLY A 22 -1.38 2.64 -11.34
N ARG A 23 -1.13 3.92 -11.61
CA ARG A 23 0.15 4.44 -12.14
C ARG A 23 0.95 5.27 -11.13
N ILE A 24 0.52 5.33 -9.87
CA ILE A 24 1.24 6.06 -8.83
C ILE A 24 2.65 5.47 -8.63
N SER A 25 3.63 6.34 -8.40
CA SER A 25 4.99 5.89 -8.07
C SER A 25 5.04 5.32 -6.65
N ASN A 26 6.01 4.43 -6.37
CA ASN A 26 6.20 3.89 -5.02
C ASN A 26 6.50 5.00 -3.99
N GLN A 27 7.29 6.00 -4.41
CA GLN A 27 7.61 7.17 -3.59
C GLN A 27 6.34 7.93 -3.19
N GLU A 28 5.51 8.26 -4.17
CA GLU A 28 4.30 9.04 -3.92
C GLU A 28 3.23 8.24 -3.16
N LEU A 29 3.17 6.92 -3.39
CA LEU A 29 2.36 6.02 -2.57
C LEU A 29 2.79 6.06 -1.11
N ALA A 30 4.08 5.92 -0.84
CA ALA A 30 4.67 5.93 0.50
C ALA A 30 4.39 7.28 1.21
N ASP A 31 4.57 8.39 0.50
CA ASP A 31 4.30 9.74 1.01
C ASP A 31 2.82 9.91 1.40
N ARG A 32 1.88 9.43 0.58
CA ARG A 32 0.43 9.50 0.87
C ARG A 32 0.01 8.66 2.06
N ILE A 33 0.67 7.54 2.32
CA ILE A 33 0.32 6.64 3.42
C ILE A 33 1.12 6.89 4.70
N GLY A 34 2.14 7.76 4.65
CA GLY A 34 3.00 8.10 5.79
C GLY A 34 4.04 7.02 6.10
N LEU A 35 4.47 6.28 5.07
CA LEU A 35 5.55 5.29 5.17
C LEU A 35 6.80 5.81 4.48
N SER A 36 7.97 5.33 4.89
CA SER A 36 9.18 5.52 4.10
C SER A 36 9.16 4.58 2.89
N PRO A 37 9.49 5.05 1.68
CA PRO A 37 9.65 4.17 0.53
C PRO A 37 10.79 3.18 0.80
N SER A 38 10.60 1.93 0.43
CA SER A 38 11.73 1.00 0.30
C SER A 38 12.48 1.28 -1.01
N PRO A 39 13.83 1.12 -1.03
CA PRO A 39 14.65 1.29 -2.23
C PRO A 39 14.21 0.43 -3.42
#